data_AF-A0A6P6CZ96-F1
#
_entry.id   AF-A0A6P6CZ96-F1
#
_cell.length_a   1.000
_cell.length_b   1.000
_cell.length_c   1.000
_cell.angle_alpha   90.00
_cell.angle_beta   90.00
_cell.angle_gamma   90.00
#
_symmetry.space_group_name_H-M   'P 1'
#
loop_
_entity.id
_entity.type
_entity.pdbx_description
1 polymer ?
#
loop_
_entity_poly.entity_id
_entity_poly.type
_entity_poly.pdbx_seq_one_letter_code
_entity_poly.pdbx_strand_id
1 'polypeptide(L)'
;MAEPVPLPAEITILVNRGFVPRKKVNPDTRQKGQVEGEVDLVGMVRLTETRKPFVPENNPEQNHWHYRDLEAMAKLTGAEPILIDADFKSTVPGGPIGGQTRVTLRNEHMQYIITWYGLCAATSYLWFKKFLRRTPGT
;
A
#
# COMPACT_ATOMS: atom_id res chain seq x y z
N MET A 1 2.52 47.22 -8.53
CA MET A 1 1.80 46.86 -7.29
C MET A 1 1.92 45.35 -7.17
N ALA A 2 2.75 44.85 -6.26
CA ALA A 2 2.94 43.42 -6.05
C ALA A 2 2.11 43.02 -4.84
N GLU A 3 1.15 42.11 -5.02
CA GLU A 3 0.45 41.49 -3.90
C GLU A 3 1.26 40.31 -3.36
N PRO A 4 1.39 40.17 -2.04
CA PRO A 4 2.02 39.00 -1.43
C PRO A 4 1.15 37.76 -1.69
N VAL A 5 1.71 36.76 -2.36
CA VAL A 5 1.10 35.43 -2.48
C VAL A 5 1.37 34.68 -1.17
N PRO A 6 0.34 34.27 -0.40
CA PRO A 6 0.56 33.45 0.78
C PRO A 6 1.19 32.13 0.33
N LEU A 7 2.39 31.84 0.85
CA LEU A 7 2.95 30.50 0.77
C LEU A 7 1.97 29.54 1.47
N PRO A 8 1.78 28.30 0.98
CA PRO A 8 1.00 27.33 1.72
C PRO A 8 1.59 27.22 3.14
N ALA A 9 0.71 27.20 4.14
CA ALA A 9 1.10 27.02 5.53
C ALA A 9 2.03 25.79 5.65
N GLU A 10 2.99 25.82 6.59
CA GLU A 10 3.72 24.60 6.95
C GLU A 10 2.71 23.56 7.45
N ILE A 11 2.44 22.55 6.62
CA ILE A 11 1.55 21.46 6.97
C ILE A 11 2.37 20.36 7.63
N THR A 12 1.95 19.95 8.83
CA THR A 12 2.49 18.76 9.48
C THR A 12 1.62 17.55 9.12
N ILE A 13 2.23 16.45 8.69
CA ILE A 13 1.52 15.21 8.31
C ILE A 13 2.05 14.01 9.10
N LEU A 14 1.28 12.92 9.10
CA LEU A 14 1.68 11.66 9.73
C LEU A 14 2.53 10.83 8.76
N VAL A 15 3.63 10.27 9.27
CA VAL A 15 4.51 9.38 8.49
C VAL A 15 4.73 8.08 9.24
N ASN A 16 4.30 6.97 8.65
CA ASN A 16 4.64 5.63 9.10
C ASN A 16 5.96 5.20 8.44
N ARG A 17 7.05 5.30 9.21
CA ARG A 17 8.40 4.89 8.79
C ARG A 17 8.59 3.37 8.73
N GLY A 18 7.60 2.60 9.18
CA GLY A 18 7.59 1.14 9.12
C GLY A 18 7.95 0.46 10.43
N PHE A 19 8.39 -0.79 10.32
CA PHE A 19 8.48 -1.71 11.46
C PHE A 19 9.76 -1.53 12.28
N VAL A 20 9.63 -1.50 13.61
CA VAL A 20 10.76 -1.51 14.55
C VAL A 20 10.75 -2.84 15.32
N PRO A 21 11.83 -3.64 15.25
CA PRO A 21 11.95 -4.87 16.03
C PRO A 21 11.82 -4.61 17.54
N ARG A 22 11.15 -5.51 18.28
CA ARG A 22 10.90 -5.37 19.73
C ARG A 22 12.15 -5.00 20.56
N LYS A 23 13.31 -5.58 20.22
CA LYS A 23 14.59 -5.30 20.92
C LYS A 23 15.14 -3.88 20.68
N LYS A 24 14.59 -3.15 19.70
CA LYS A 24 15.05 -1.83 19.25
C LYS A 24 13.97 -0.75 19.38
N VAL A 25 12.90 -1.03 20.14
CA VAL A 25 11.80 -0.07 20.35
C VAL A 25 12.32 1.18 21.06
N ASN A 26 13.20 1.02 22.06
CA ASN A 26 13.85 2.14 22.71
C ASN A 26 14.72 2.93 21.70
N PRO A 27 14.41 4.22 21.43
CA PRO A 27 15.21 5.12 20.60
C PRO A 27 16.73 5.07 20.85
N ASP A 28 17.15 4.95 22.10
CA ASP A 28 18.56 4.96 22.51
C ASP A 28 19.34 3.77 21.97
N THR A 29 18.65 2.64 21.78
CA THR A 29 19.25 1.41 21.24
C THR A 29 19.42 1.44 19.72
N ARG A 30 18.99 2.52 19.06
CA ARG A 30 18.98 2.67 17.60
C ARG A 30 19.41 4.06 17.13
N GLN A 31 20.44 4.64 17.74
CA GLN A 31 20.98 5.97 17.38
C GLN A 31 21.28 6.12 15.88
N LYS A 32 21.83 5.09 15.23
CA LYS A 32 22.09 5.10 13.77
C LYS A 32 20.84 5.34 12.92
N GLY A 33 19.65 5.01 13.44
CA GLY A 33 18.37 5.23 12.78
C GLY A 33 17.65 6.52 13.17
N GLN A 34 18.24 7.33 14.06
CA GLN A 34 17.74 8.66 14.41
C GLN A 34 18.49 9.68 13.55
N VAL A 35 17.99 9.89 12.34
CA VAL A 35 18.54 10.92 11.45
C VAL A 35 18.00 12.27 11.90
N GLU A 36 18.89 13.23 12.06
CA GLU A 36 18.58 14.64 12.29
C GLU A 36 18.69 15.40 10.98
N GLY A 37 17.81 16.38 10.76
CA GLY A 37 17.76 17.19 9.55
C GLY A 37 16.71 16.74 8.53
N GLU A 38 16.76 17.37 7.35
CA GLU A 38 15.84 17.09 6.25
C GLU A 38 16.16 15.75 5.58
N VAL A 39 15.12 14.98 5.27
CA VAL A 39 15.23 13.68 4.61
C VAL A 39 14.22 13.57 3.48
N ASP A 40 14.67 13.05 2.33
CA ASP A 40 13.78 12.69 1.23
C ASP A 40 13.09 11.36 1.55
N LEU A 41 11.76 11.35 1.47
CA LEU A 41 10.95 10.16 1.73
C LEU A 41 9.96 9.93 0.59
N VAL A 42 9.97 8.72 0.06
CA VAL A 42 8.98 8.24 -0.91
C VAL A 42 8.04 7.30 -0.19
N GLY A 43 6.74 7.44 -0.43
CA GLY A 43 5.75 6.63 0.23
C GLY A 43 4.39 6.63 -0.45
N MET A 44 3.49 5.83 0.10
CA MET A 44 2.12 5.68 -0.37
C MET A 44 1.18 6.44 0.55
N VAL A 45 0.30 7.26 -0.01
CA VAL A 45 -0.79 7.88 0.75
C VAL A 45 -1.77 6.81 1.19
N ARG A 46 -2.13 6.88 2.47
CA ARG A 46 -2.98 5.91 3.14
C ARG A 46 -4.22 6.60 3.67
N LEU A 47 -5.38 6.14 3.24
CA LEU A 47 -6.66 6.64 3.71
C LEU A 47 -7.02 6.06 5.08
N THR A 48 -7.89 6.78 5.79
CA THR A 48 -8.53 6.32 7.03
C THR A 48 -9.29 5.01 6.78
N GLU A 49 -9.25 4.11 7.75
CA GLU A 49 -9.92 2.82 7.70
C GLU A 49 -11.20 2.85 8.50
N THR A 50 -12.28 2.33 7.92
CA THR A 50 -13.46 1.99 8.70
C THR A 50 -13.16 0.78 9.58
N ARG A 51 -13.44 0.88 10.88
CA ARG A 51 -13.31 -0.23 11.82
C ARG A 51 -14.16 -1.43 11.36
N LYS A 52 -13.52 -2.57 11.16
CA LYS A 52 -14.21 -3.83 10.82
C LYS A 52 -14.81 -4.50 12.07
N PRO A 53 -15.87 -5.31 11.92
CA PRO A 53 -16.33 -6.17 13.01
C PRO A 53 -15.17 -7.02 13.57
N PHE A 54 -15.15 -7.22 14.89
CA PHE A 54 -14.13 -7.99 15.62
C PHE A 54 -12.72 -7.40 15.69
N VAL A 55 -12.51 -6.15 15.26
CA VAL A 55 -11.27 -5.40 15.55
C VAL A 55 -11.47 -4.64 16.87
N PRO A 56 -10.54 -4.71 17.85
CA PRO A 56 -10.65 -3.90 19.07
C PRO A 56 -10.71 -2.39 18.79
N GLU A 57 -11.22 -1.61 19.73
CA GLU A 57 -11.17 -0.15 19.63
C GLU A 57 -9.74 0.35 19.84
N ASN A 58 -9.38 1.44 19.17
CA ASN A 58 -8.09 2.10 19.39
C ASN A 58 -8.00 2.66 20.81
N ASN A 59 -6.78 2.72 21.37
CA ASN A 59 -6.50 3.37 22.65
C ASN A 59 -5.49 4.51 22.41
N PRO A 60 -5.97 5.73 22.14
CA PRO A 60 -5.12 6.89 21.88
C PRO A 60 -4.23 7.28 23.06
N GLU A 61 -4.70 7.08 24.30
CA GLU A 61 -3.95 7.43 25.52
C GLU A 61 -2.66 6.61 25.67
N GLN A 62 -2.70 5.34 25.26
CA GLN A 62 -1.53 4.45 25.26
C GLN A 62 -0.80 4.42 23.92
N ASN A 63 -1.20 5.24 22.95
CA ASN A 63 -0.69 5.23 21.58
C ASN A 63 -0.80 3.83 20.92
N HIS A 64 -1.88 3.10 21.21
CA HIS A 64 -2.16 1.78 20.64
C HIS A 64 -3.26 1.89 19.58
N TRP A 65 -2.91 1.53 18.34
CA TRP A 65 -3.77 1.66 17.18
C TRP A 65 -3.95 0.30 16.50
N HIS A 66 -5.18 -0.22 16.48
CA HIS A 66 -5.57 -1.47 15.84
C HIS A 66 -6.06 -1.28 14.41
N TYR A 67 -6.60 -0.11 14.09
CA TYR A 67 -6.97 0.32 12.74
C TYR A 67 -6.59 1.79 12.55
N ARG A 68 -6.42 2.21 11.30
CA ARG A 68 -5.94 3.56 10.97
C ARG A 68 -7.08 4.57 11.03
N ASP A 69 -7.20 5.26 12.16
CA ASP A 69 -8.11 6.39 12.34
C ASP A 69 -7.32 7.70 12.25
N LEU A 70 -7.32 8.30 11.05
CA LEU A 70 -6.49 9.47 10.78
C LEU A 70 -6.95 10.71 11.53
N GLU A 71 -8.25 10.87 11.76
CA GLU A 71 -8.81 12.00 12.49
C GLU A 71 -8.39 11.95 13.96
N ALA A 72 -8.50 10.77 14.58
CA ALA A 72 -8.06 10.59 15.96
C ALA A 72 -6.53 10.76 16.11
N MET A 73 -5.74 10.24 15.16
CA MET A 73 -4.28 10.39 15.16
C MET A 73 -3.85 11.84 14.94
N ALA A 74 -4.47 12.54 13.98
CA ALA A 74 -4.26 13.95 13.69
C ALA A 74 -4.54 14.81 14.92
N LYS A 75 -5.68 14.59 15.58
CA LYS A 75 -6.06 15.32 16.80
C LYS A 75 -5.07 15.14 17.95
N LEU A 76 -4.45 13.96 18.06
CA LEU A 76 -3.46 13.68 19.11
C LEU A 76 -2.09 14.31 18.83
N THR A 77 -1.73 14.50 17.56
CA THR A 77 -0.40 14.95 17.13
C THR A 77 -0.36 16.42 16.69
N GLY A 78 -1.52 17.03 16.41
CA GLY A 78 -1.62 18.34 15.77
C GLY A 78 -1.30 18.33 14.27
N ALA A 79 -1.17 17.15 13.67
CA ALA A 79 -0.97 16.98 12.24
C ALA A 79 -2.30 17.05 11.47
N GLU A 80 -2.24 17.27 10.17
CA GLU A 80 -3.36 17.03 9.27
C GLU A 80 -3.64 15.52 9.13
N PRO A 81 -4.87 15.10 8.82
CA PRO A 81 -5.28 13.68 8.69
C PRO A 81 -4.78 13.05 7.38
N ILE A 82 -3.48 13.21 7.12
CA ILE A 82 -2.75 12.69 5.97
C ILE A 82 -1.68 11.74 6.52
N LEU A 83 -1.74 10.47 6.12
CA LEU A 83 -0.75 9.46 6.48
C LEU A 83 -0.01 8.97 5.23
N ILE A 84 1.32 8.96 5.30
CA ILE A 84 2.19 8.34 4.31
C ILE A 84 2.88 7.12 4.91
N ASP A 85 2.77 5.97 4.23
CA ASP A 85 3.60 4.79 4.52
C ASP A 85 4.89 4.88 3.71
N ALA A 86 6.04 4.92 4.40
CA ALA A 86 7.35 4.95 3.77
C ALA A 86 7.60 3.69 2.95
N ASP A 87 8.16 3.85 1.75
CA ASP A 87 8.59 2.74 0.91
C ASP A 87 9.83 2.04 1.48
N PHE A 88 10.21 0.89 0.90
CA PHE A 88 11.37 0.16 1.38
C PHE A 88 12.68 0.93 1.14
N LYS A 89 12.77 1.73 0.06
CA LYS A 89 13.98 2.47 -0.30
C LYS A 89 14.28 3.63 0.65
N SER A 90 13.24 4.18 1.29
CA SER A 90 13.34 5.21 2.32
C SER A 90 13.73 4.64 3.70
N THR A 91 14.11 3.36 3.79
CA THR A 91 14.58 2.73 5.04
C THR A 91 15.97 3.21 5.40
N VAL A 92 16.12 3.78 6.60
CA VAL A 92 17.42 4.18 7.14
C VAL A 92 18.11 2.99 7.82
N PRO A 93 19.42 2.77 7.60
CA PRO A 93 20.19 1.76 8.33
C PRO A 93 20.08 1.89 9.86
N GLY A 94 19.52 0.87 10.51
CA GLY A 94 19.31 0.87 11.97
C GLY A 94 18.03 1.59 12.43
N GLY A 95 17.29 2.20 11.51
CA GLY A 95 15.97 2.80 11.77
C GLY A 95 14.81 1.83 11.56
N PRO A 96 13.56 2.35 11.58
CA PRO A 96 12.37 1.60 11.19
C PRO A 96 12.47 1.09 9.75
N ILE A 97 11.93 -0.09 9.49
CA ILE A 97 11.98 -0.77 8.19
C ILE A 97 10.70 -0.46 7.41
N GLY A 98 10.82 0.38 6.37
CA GLY A 98 9.73 0.77 5.48
C GLY A 98 9.23 -0.38 4.59
N GLY A 99 8.25 -0.09 3.73
CA GLY A 99 7.72 -1.04 2.76
C GLY A 99 6.83 -2.14 3.35
N GLN A 100 6.21 -1.91 4.51
CA GLN A 100 5.28 -2.86 5.13
C GLN A 100 3.96 -3.01 4.36
N THR A 101 3.67 -2.07 3.46
CA THR A 101 2.44 -2.05 2.67
C THR A 101 2.56 -2.96 1.48
N ARG A 102 2.03 -4.18 1.63
CA ARG A 102 2.03 -5.19 0.57
C ARG A 102 0.89 -4.93 -0.41
N VAL A 103 1.20 -4.33 -1.55
CA VAL A 103 0.25 -4.21 -2.67
C VAL A 103 0.33 -5.46 -3.52
N THR A 104 -0.59 -6.41 -3.31
CA THR A 104 -0.75 -7.57 -4.19
C THR A 104 -1.92 -7.34 -5.12
N LEU A 105 -1.64 -7.21 -6.41
CA LEU A 105 -2.67 -7.26 -7.45
C LEU A 105 -2.83 -8.70 -7.91
N ARG A 106 -4.07 -9.19 -7.94
CA ARG A 106 -4.37 -10.53 -8.44
C ARG A 106 -4.09 -10.56 -9.95
N ASN A 107 -3.20 -11.46 -10.40
CA ASN A 107 -2.84 -11.62 -11.80
C ASN A 107 -3.18 -13.05 -12.26
N GLU A 108 -4.33 -13.19 -12.92
CA GLU A 108 -4.80 -14.47 -13.47
C GLU A 108 -4.74 -14.47 -15.01
N HIS A 109 -4.01 -13.54 -15.61
CA HIS A 109 -4.02 -13.34 -17.07
C HIS A 109 -3.60 -14.60 -17.83
N MET A 110 -2.57 -15.30 -17.35
CA MET A 110 -2.10 -16.54 -17.98
C MET A 110 -3.16 -17.64 -17.95
N GLN A 111 -3.88 -17.80 -16.83
CA GLN A 111 -4.95 -18.77 -16.71
C GLN A 111 -6.09 -18.46 -17.69
N TYR A 112 -6.49 -17.19 -17.79
CA TYR A 112 -7.50 -16.76 -18.75
C TYR A 112 -7.06 -16.99 -20.20
N ILE A 113 -5.81 -16.65 -20.56
CA ILE A 113 -5.26 -16.93 -21.89
C ILE A 113 -5.39 -18.42 -22.22
N ILE A 114 -4.92 -19.31 -21.33
CA ILE A 114 -5.02 -20.76 -21.56
C ILE A 114 -6.47 -21.21 -21.75
N THR A 115 -7.39 -20.69 -20.94
CA THR A 115 -8.80 -21.06 -20.99
C THR A 115 -9.44 -20.64 -22.31
N TRP A 116 -9.28 -19.37 -22.69
CA TRP A 116 -9.89 -18.83 -23.90
C TRP A 116 -9.30 -19.43 -25.17
N TYR A 117 -7.98 -19.52 -25.28
CA TYR A 117 -7.34 -20.15 -26.43
C TYR A 117 -7.62 -21.66 -26.50
N GLY A 118 -7.73 -22.34 -25.36
CA GLY A 118 -8.13 -23.75 -25.30
C GLY A 118 -9.56 -23.97 -25.81
N LEU A 119 -10.51 -23.13 -25.41
CA LEU A 119 -11.89 -23.16 -25.92
C LEU A 119 -11.95 -22.85 -27.42
N CYS A 120 -11.21 -21.84 -27.90
CA CYS A 120 -11.09 -21.54 -29.32
C CYS A 120 -10.54 -22.74 -30.11
N ALA A 121 -9.43 -23.36 -29.66
CA ALA A 121 -8.84 -24.50 -30.35
C ALA A 121 -9.79 -25.71 -30.39
N ALA A 122 -10.46 -26.02 -29.28
CA ALA A 122 -11.42 -27.12 -29.22
C ALA A 122 -12.62 -26.90 -30.16
N THR A 123 -13.20 -25.70 -30.14
CA THR A 123 -14.35 -25.35 -31.00
C THR A 123 -13.96 -25.29 -32.48
N SER A 124 -12.81 -24.70 -32.82
CA SER A 124 -12.27 -24.70 -34.19
C SER A 124 -12.00 -26.12 -34.69
N TYR A 125 -11.45 -27.00 -33.86
CA TYR A 125 -11.24 -28.41 -34.20
C TYR A 125 -12.56 -29.15 -34.49
N LEU A 126 -13.57 -28.98 -33.64
CA LEU A 126 -14.89 -29.58 -33.84
C LEU A 126 -15.55 -29.06 -35.13
N TRP A 127 -15.45 -27.75 -35.39
CA TRP A 127 -15.97 -27.13 -36.61
C TRP A 127 -15.27 -27.70 -37.86
N PHE A 128 -13.93 -27.75 -37.86
CA PHE A 128 -13.14 -28.32 -38.95
C PHE A 128 -13.52 -29.78 -39.22
N LYS A 129 -13.62 -30.60 -38.17
CA LYS A 129 -14.03 -32.01 -38.29
C LYS A 129 -15.46 -32.15 -38.85
N LYS A 130 -16.39 -31.28 -38.44
CA LYS A 130 -17.80 -31.39 -38.84
C LYS A 130 -18.02 -30.96 -40.30
N PHE A 131 -17.39 -29.88 -40.74
CA PHE A 131 -17.72 -29.23 -42.01
C PHE A 131 -16.68 -29.43 -43.11
N LEU A 132 -15.39 -29.57 -42.78
CA LEU A 132 -14.32 -29.71 -43.78
C LEU A 132 -13.93 -31.17 -44.03
N ARG A 133 -14.11 -32.06 -43.05
CA ARG A 133 -13.87 -33.51 -43.22
C ARG A 133 -15.09 -34.30 -43.71
N ARG A 134 -16.29 -33.71 -43.72
CA ARG A 134 -17.48 -34.30 -44.36
C ARG A 134 -17.66 -33.68 -45.74
N THR A 135 -16.83 -34.09 -46.70
CA THR A 135 -17.19 -34.00 -48.11
C THR A 135 -18.40 -34.91 -48.35
N PRO A 136 -19.44 -34.48 -49.08
CA PRO A 136 -20.57 -35.33 -49.42
C PRO A 136 -20.05 -36.55 -50.20
N GLY A 137 -20.43 -37.76 -49.79
CA GLY A 137 -20.20 -38.95 -50.58
C GLY A 137 -20.90 -38.81 -51.94
N THR A 138 -20.14 -39.07 -53.01
CA THR A 138 -20.68 -39.56 -54.28
C THR A 138 -21.46 -40.84 -54.08
#